data_AF-A0A371IPR1-F1
#
_entry.id   AF-A0A371IPR1-F1
#
_cell.length_a   1.000
_cell.length_b   1.000
_cell.length_c   1.000
_cell.angle_alpha   90.00
_cell.angle_beta   90.00
_cell.angle_gamma   90.00
#
_symmetry.space_group_name_H-M   'P 1'
#
loop_
_entity.id
_entity.type
_entity.pdbx_description
1 polymer ?
#
loop_
_entity_poly.entity_id
_entity_poly.type
_entity_poly.pdbx_seq_one_letter_code
_entity_poly.pdbx_strand_id
1 'polypeptide(L)'
;DATSIASVSANKNMPILLSPANGTDIYDKYIKENDIKKSYIIGQTNAISKGVENKLVNPERIGGIDRNETNAKIISKFYTTDKVNNMFVCKNGMKEESHLIDALSVGSLAAKQNAPVVIVGENLGNAQREVLKSKSAKTITQVGGGCDNGFNEIEKMYKEIA
;
A
#
# COMPACT_ATOMS: atom_id res chain seq x y z
N ASP A 1 2.78 -0.42 6.47
CA ASP A 1 3.62 -0.68 5.29
C ASP A 1 3.21 -1.95 4.54
N ALA A 2 3.37 -3.14 5.11
CA ALA A 2 2.98 -4.40 4.44
C ALA A 2 1.51 -4.44 3.99
N THR A 3 0.58 -3.93 4.81
CA THR A 3 -0.85 -3.84 4.44
C THR A 3 -1.09 -3.05 3.16
N SER A 4 -0.30 -2.00 2.91
CA SER A 4 -0.45 -1.13 1.73
C SER A 4 -0.06 -1.81 0.42
N ILE A 5 0.84 -2.81 0.44
CA ILE A 5 1.27 -3.54 -0.77
C ILE A 5 0.45 -4.81 -1.01
N ALA A 6 -0.42 -5.21 -0.06
CA ALA A 6 -1.11 -6.50 -0.10
C ALA A 6 -1.96 -6.69 -1.36
N SER A 7 -2.78 -5.68 -1.72
CA SER A 7 -3.63 -5.74 -2.91
C SER A 7 -2.81 -5.80 -4.21
N VAL A 8 -1.73 -5.02 -4.29
CA VAL A 8 -0.80 -5.04 -5.44
C VAL A 8 -0.14 -6.41 -5.57
N SER A 9 0.32 -6.96 -4.46
CA SER A 9 1.04 -8.24 -4.44
C SER A 9 0.13 -9.38 -4.86
N ALA A 10 -1.09 -9.43 -4.32
CA ALA A 10 -2.09 -10.41 -4.71
C ALA A 10 -2.54 -10.23 -6.17
N ASN A 11 -2.70 -8.99 -6.67
CA ASN A 11 -3.07 -8.74 -8.06
C ASN A 11 -1.97 -9.15 -9.06
N LYS A 12 -0.71 -8.95 -8.71
CA LYS A 12 0.45 -9.21 -9.57
C LYS A 12 1.12 -10.56 -9.33
N ASN A 13 0.52 -11.44 -8.51
CA ASN A 13 1.12 -12.71 -8.08
C ASN A 13 2.56 -12.53 -7.54
N MET A 14 2.80 -11.47 -6.77
CA MET A 14 4.07 -11.21 -6.12
C MET A 14 4.04 -11.77 -4.69
N PRO A 15 5.01 -12.63 -4.31
CA PRO A 15 5.13 -13.10 -2.93
C PRO A 15 5.55 -11.97 -1.99
N ILE A 16 4.95 -11.91 -0.79
CA ILE A 16 5.38 -11.02 0.28
C ILE A 16 6.32 -11.80 1.21
N LEU A 17 7.58 -11.37 1.27
CA LEU A 17 8.60 -11.95 2.16
C LEU A 17 8.81 -11.00 3.34
N LEU A 18 8.62 -11.48 4.56
CA LEU A 18 8.75 -10.68 5.77
C LEU A 18 10.18 -10.74 6.29
N SER A 19 10.99 -9.70 6.06
CA SER A 19 12.36 -9.68 6.58
C SER A 19 12.35 -9.62 8.12
N PRO A 20 12.89 -10.62 8.85
CA PRO A 20 13.23 -10.45 10.25
C PRO A 20 14.34 -9.40 10.40
N ALA A 21 14.56 -8.95 11.64
CA ALA A 21 15.59 -7.97 11.98
C ALA A 21 17.01 -8.36 11.50
N ASN A 22 17.27 -9.66 11.34
CA ASN A 22 18.57 -10.21 10.96
C ASN A 22 18.75 -10.35 9.43
N GLY A 23 17.76 -9.97 8.62
CA GLY A 23 17.85 -9.91 7.17
C GLY A 23 17.10 -11.02 6.41
N THR A 24 17.49 -11.28 5.16
CA THR A 24 16.74 -12.15 4.23
C THR A 24 17.27 -13.58 4.13
N ASP A 25 18.19 -14.00 5.00
CA ASP A 25 18.90 -15.28 4.84
C ASP A 25 17.95 -16.48 4.73
N ILE A 26 16.81 -16.43 5.45
CA ILE A 26 15.75 -17.45 5.37
C ILE A 26 15.07 -17.54 4.00
N TYR A 27 15.20 -16.51 3.16
CA TYR A 27 14.62 -16.41 1.83
C TYR A 27 15.65 -16.55 0.70
N ASP A 28 16.95 -16.63 0.99
CA ASP A 28 17.99 -16.67 -0.05
C ASP A 28 17.79 -17.83 -1.03
N LYS A 29 17.41 -19.00 -0.51
CA LYS A 29 17.08 -20.17 -1.34
C LYS A 29 15.86 -19.87 -2.24
N TYR A 30 14.79 -19.33 -1.66
CA TYR A 30 13.58 -18.98 -2.39
C TYR A 30 13.86 -17.96 -3.51
N ILE A 31 14.61 -16.90 -3.21
CA ILE A 31 14.96 -15.85 -4.16
C ILE A 31 15.78 -16.41 -5.33
N LYS A 32 16.75 -17.30 -5.04
CA LYS A 32 17.59 -17.95 -6.06
C LYS A 32 16.80 -18.93 -6.94
N GLU A 33 15.91 -19.73 -6.36
CA GLU A 33 15.19 -20.79 -7.07
C GLU A 33 14.01 -20.27 -7.92
N ASN A 34 13.45 -19.09 -7.60
CA ASN A 34 12.27 -18.55 -8.28
C ASN A 34 12.57 -17.51 -9.37
N ASP A 35 13.83 -17.42 -9.82
CA ASP A 35 14.29 -16.52 -10.91
C ASP A 35 13.78 -15.07 -10.77
N ILE A 36 13.83 -14.53 -9.55
CA ILE A 36 13.30 -13.20 -9.22
C ILE A 36 14.07 -12.12 -10.01
N LYS A 37 13.39 -11.39 -10.87
CA LYS A 37 14.00 -10.33 -11.70
C LYS A 37 13.96 -8.94 -11.08
N LYS A 38 13.06 -8.72 -10.12
CA LYS A 38 12.85 -7.43 -9.47
C LYS A 38 12.31 -7.63 -8.06
N SER A 39 12.82 -6.84 -7.13
CA SER A 39 12.41 -6.87 -5.73
C SER A 39 11.89 -5.49 -5.33
N TYR A 40 10.80 -5.44 -4.57
CA TYR A 40 10.30 -4.21 -3.98
C TYR A 40 10.47 -4.26 -2.47
N ILE A 41 11.11 -3.23 -1.90
CA ILE A 41 11.26 -3.09 -0.45
C ILE A 41 10.24 -2.10 0.02
N ILE A 42 9.31 -2.53 0.87
CA ILE A 42 8.23 -1.67 1.37
C ILE A 42 8.60 -1.17 2.77
N GLY A 43 8.87 0.13 2.88
CA GLY A 43 9.31 0.80 4.10
C GLY A 43 10.71 1.41 4.01
N GLN A 44 11.03 2.25 4.98
CA GLN A 44 12.32 2.93 5.09
C GLN A 44 13.43 2.01 5.63
N THR A 45 14.65 2.54 5.71
CA THR A 45 15.84 1.80 6.15
C THR A 45 15.80 1.39 7.62
N ASN A 46 14.98 2.05 8.44
CA ASN A 46 14.70 1.66 9.83
C ASN A 46 13.84 0.39 9.94
N ALA A 47 12.96 0.15 8.95
CA ALA A 47 12.14 -1.07 8.88
C ALA A 47 12.90 -2.21 8.18
N ILE A 48 13.59 -1.90 7.08
CA ILE A 48 14.36 -2.87 6.29
C ILE A 48 15.73 -2.27 5.96
N SER A 49 16.79 -2.83 6.54
CA SER A 49 18.15 -2.27 6.44
C SER A 49 18.69 -2.23 5.01
N LYS A 50 19.71 -1.40 4.76
CA LYS A 50 20.45 -1.42 3.48
C LYS A 50 21.20 -2.74 3.24
N GLY A 51 21.57 -3.45 4.31
CA GLY A 51 22.18 -4.77 4.19
C GLY A 51 21.25 -5.79 3.53
N VAL A 52 19.95 -5.72 3.84
CA VAL A 52 18.91 -6.52 3.16
C VAL A 52 18.78 -6.09 1.70
N GLU A 53 18.68 -4.79 1.45
CA GLU A 53 18.56 -4.25 0.09
C GLU A 53 19.65 -4.76 -0.85
N ASN A 54 20.90 -4.78 -0.39
CA ASN A 54 22.05 -5.24 -1.17
C ASN A 54 22.02 -6.74 -1.53
N LYS A 55 21.19 -7.55 -0.87
CA LYS A 55 21.03 -8.99 -1.16
C LYS A 55 19.92 -9.27 -2.18
N LEU A 56 19.08 -8.28 -2.49
CA LEU A 56 17.93 -8.44 -3.36
C LEU A 56 18.27 -8.19 -4.82
N VAL A 57 17.54 -8.84 -5.73
CA VAL A 57 17.70 -8.65 -7.17
C VAL A 57 16.96 -7.40 -7.61
N ASN A 58 17.66 -6.46 -8.26
CA ASN A 58 17.15 -5.19 -8.77
C ASN A 58 16.19 -4.50 -7.77
N PRO A 59 16.66 -4.17 -6.56
CA PRO A 59 15.80 -3.67 -5.51
C PRO A 59 15.28 -2.27 -5.84
N GLU A 60 13.99 -2.05 -5.61
CA GLU A 60 13.37 -0.72 -5.60
C GLU A 60 12.69 -0.49 -4.25
N ARG A 61 13.17 0.51 -3.49
CA ARG A 61 12.60 0.85 -2.19
C ARG A 61 11.45 1.84 -2.32
N ILE A 62 10.34 1.53 -1.66
CA ILE A 62 9.13 2.35 -1.59
C ILE A 62 8.79 2.54 -0.11
N GLY A 63 9.18 3.68 0.45
CA GLY A 63 8.89 4.05 1.84
C GLY A 63 8.70 5.56 1.97
N GLY A 64 7.76 5.96 2.83
CA GLY A 64 7.53 7.33 3.26
C GLY A 64 7.84 7.54 4.73
N ILE A 65 7.69 8.77 5.22
CA ILE A 65 7.93 9.11 6.64
C ILE A 65 7.01 8.35 7.59
N ASP A 66 5.82 7.97 7.12
CA ASP A 66 4.82 7.20 7.84
C ASP A 66 4.08 6.23 6.92
N ARG A 67 3.12 5.49 7.49
CA ARG A 67 2.29 4.51 6.76
C ARG A 67 1.45 5.15 5.65
N ASN A 68 1.02 6.40 5.83
CA ASN A 68 0.18 7.14 4.90
C ASN A 68 0.98 7.54 3.65
N GLU A 69 2.20 8.05 3.83
CA GLU A 69 3.09 8.39 2.72
C GLU A 69 3.59 7.14 1.99
N THR A 70 3.94 6.07 2.71
CA THR A 70 4.25 4.78 2.07
C THR A 70 3.06 4.30 1.22
N ASN A 71 1.83 4.40 1.74
CA ASN A 71 0.61 4.07 0.99
C ASN A 71 0.44 4.95 -0.26
N ALA A 72 0.64 6.26 -0.15
CA ALA A 72 0.58 7.17 -1.30
C ALA A 72 1.59 6.80 -2.41
N LYS A 73 2.84 6.50 -2.02
CA LYS A 73 3.90 6.10 -2.96
C LYS A 73 3.58 4.77 -3.65
N ILE A 74 3.02 3.79 -2.93
CA ILE A 74 2.55 2.53 -3.52
C ILE A 74 1.43 2.79 -4.52
N ILE A 75 0.44 3.63 -4.16
CA ILE A 75 -0.67 3.97 -5.04
C ILE A 75 -0.13 4.61 -6.33
N SER A 76 0.74 5.61 -6.20
CA SER A 76 1.38 6.29 -7.34
C SER A 76 2.14 5.32 -8.25
N LYS A 77 2.88 4.37 -7.67
CA LYS A 77 3.72 3.42 -8.42
C LYS A 77 2.91 2.38 -9.20
N PHE A 78 1.87 1.82 -8.58
CA PHE A 78 1.23 0.60 -9.09
C PHE A 78 -0.17 0.83 -9.70
N TYR A 79 -0.83 1.95 -9.38
CA TYR A 79 -2.12 2.33 -9.92
C TYR A 79 -1.96 3.52 -10.87
N THR A 80 -1.27 3.27 -11.99
CA THR A 80 -0.88 4.31 -12.95
C THR A 80 -2.04 4.89 -13.74
N THR A 81 -3.14 4.15 -13.89
CA THR A 81 -4.37 4.64 -14.53
C THR A 81 -5.07 5.69 -13.65
N ASP A 82 -5.62 6.73 -14.27
CA ASP A 82 -6.30 7.80 -13.51
C ASP A 82 -7.71 7.44 -13.07
N LYS A 83 -8.31 6.40 -13.69
CA LYS A 83 -9.64 5.91 -13.38
C LYS A 83 -9.54 4.49 -12.81
N VAL A 84 -10.05 4.30 -11.60
CA VAL A 84 -10.26 2.97 -11.01
C VAL A 84 -11.76 2.69 -10.87
N ASN A 85 -12.15 1.42 -10.92
CA ASN A 85 -13.57 1.08 -10.73
C ASN A 85 -13.99 1.26 -9.26
N ASN A 86 -13.12 0.91 -8.32
CA ASN A 86 -13.38 1.05 -6.89
C ASN A 86 -12.11 1.54 -6.18
N MET A 87 -12.27 2.17 -5.03
CA MET A 87 -11.22 2.55 -4.10
C MET A 87 -11.67 2.19 -2.69
N PHE A 88 -10.90 1.37 -1.99
CA PHE A 88 -11.21 0.98 -0.63
C PHE A 88 -10.52 1.92 0.35
N VAL A 89 -11.23 2.39 1.37
CA VAL A 89 -10.72 3.33 2.37
C VAL A 89 -10.81 2.68 3.75
N CYS A 90 -9.70 2.65 4.48
CA CYS A 90 -9.57 1.97 5.76
C CYS A 90 -8.78 2.83 6.75
N LYS A 91 -8.82 2.49 8.05
CA LYS A 91 -7.92 3.08 9.05
C LYS A 91 -6.45 2.70 8.80
N ASN A 92 -5.54 3.62 9.10
CA ASN A 92 -4.09 3.42 8.93
C ASN A 92 -3.37 2.70 10.08
N GLY A 93 -4.07 2.47 11.18
CA GLY A 93 -3.52 1.87 12.39
C GLY A 93 -2.33 2.60 13.00
N MET A 94 -2.18 3.90 12.76
CA MET A 94 -1.19 4.74 13.45
C MET A 94 -1.55 4.96 14.92
N LYS A 95 -2.86 4.99 15.26
CA LYS A 95 -3.35 5.05 16.65
C LYS A 95 -3.23 3.69 17.34
N GLU A 96 -3.68 2.62 16.67
CA GLU A 96 -3.61 1.23 17.16
C GLU A 96 -3.39 0.29 15.97
N GLU A 97 -2.43 -0.63 16.05
CA GLU A 97 -2.10 -1.51 14.92
C GLU A 97 -3.24 -2.46 14.54
N SER A 98 -4.08 -2.84 15.51
CA SER A 98 -5.30 -3.64 15.32
C SER A 98 -6.24 -3.03 14.28
N HIS A 99 -6.21 -1.71 14.09
CA HIS A 99 -7.01 -1.01 13.08
C HIS A 99 -6.61 -1.32 11.64
N LEU A 100 -5.48 -1.99 11.39
CA LEU A 100 -5.12 -2.47 10.06
C LEU A 100 -5.89 -3.72 9.62
N ILE A 101 -6.69 -4.34 10.51
CA ILE A 101 -7.44 -5.57 10.19
C ILE A 101 -8.44 -5.36 9.04
N ASP A 102 -9.05 -4.18 8.93
CA ASP A 102 -9.97 -3.82 7.85
C ASP A 102 -9.23 -3.79 6.50
N ALA A 103 -8.09 -3.13 6.46
CA ALA A 103 -7.24 -3.04 5.28
C ALA A 103 -6.63 -4.41 4.88
N LEU A 104 -6.28 -5.23 5.86
CA LEU A 104 -5.79 -6.59 5.62
C LEU A 104 -6.88 -7.49 5.03
N SER A 105 -8.08 -7.46 5.62
CA SER A 105 -9.19 -8.33 5.21
C SER A 105 -9.72 -8.00 3.81
N VAL A 106 -9.77 -6.71 3.43
CA VAL A 106 -10.23 -6.30 2.10
C VAL A 106 -9.19 -6.50 0.99
N GLY A 107 -7.92 -6.75 1.33
CA GLY A 107 -6.82 -6.80 0.36
C GLY A 107 -7.04 -7.77 -0.81
N SER A 108 -7.66 -8.93 -0.56
CA SER A 108 -7.98 -9.93 -1.58
C SER A 108 -9.08 -9.47 -2.55
N LEU A 109 -10.13 -8.83 -2.03
CA LEU A 109 -11.19 -8.23 -2.85
C LEU A 109 -10.65 -7.06 -3.68
N ALA A 110 -9.83 -6.20 -3.06
CA ALA A 110 -9.17 -5.10 -3.74
C ALA A 110 -8.27 -5.59 -4.88
N ALA A 111 -7.52 -6.68 -4.66
CA ALA A 111 -6.70 -7.32 -5.70
C ALA A 111 -7.55 -7.84 -6.86
N LYS A 112 -8.67 -8.53 -6.57
CA LYS A 112 -9.61 -9.04 -7.58
C LYS A 112 -10.22 -7.92 -8.41
N GLN A 113 -10.46 -6.75 -7.82
CA GLN A 113 -11.03 -5.58 -8.49
C GLN A 113 -9.97 -4.66 -9.13
N ASN A 114 -8.68 -4.99 -9.02
CA ASN A 114 -7.58 -4.08 -9.38
C ASN A 114 -7.76 -2.68 -8.75
N ALA A 115 -8.19 -2.64 -7.49
CA ALA A 115 -8.52 -1.44 -6.75
C ALA A 115 -7.44 -1.14 -5.70
N PRO A 116 -7.10 0.15 -5.45
CA PRO A 116 -6.23 0.54 -4.36
C PRO A 116 -6.95 0.41 -3.01
N VAL A 117 -6.17 0.07 -1.98
CA VAL A 117 -6.55 0.22 -0.57
C VAL A 117 -5.83 1.45 -0.05
N VAL A 118 -6.59 2.51 0.24
CA VAL A 118 -6.11 3.74 0.85
C VAL A 118 -6.27 3.63 2.36
N ILE A 119 -5.17 3.75 3.09
CA ILE A 119 -5.20 3.76 4.55
C ILE A 119 -5.09 5.21 5.06
N VAL A 120 -6.02 5.65 5.90
CA VAL A 120 -6.11 7.07 6.30
C VAL A 120 -6.12 7.20 7.83
N GLY A 121 -5.65 8.35 8.32
CA GLY A 121 -5.75 8.71 9.73
C GLY A 121 -7.11 9.34 10.01
N GLU A 122 -7.09 10.44 10.77
CA GLU A 122 -8.28 11.30 10.86
C GLU A 122 -8.49 12.07 9.54
N ASN A 123 -7.41 12.59 8.95
CA ASN A 123 -7.42 13.26 7.66
C ASN A 123 -6.39 12.62 6.73
N LEU A 124 -6.45 12.94 5.44
CA LEU A 124 -5.41 12.55 4.50
C LEU A 124 -4.08 13.23 4.82
N GLY A 125 -2.98 12.50 4.63
CA GLY A 125 -1.65 13.11 4.56
C GLY A 125 -1.46 13.89 3.26
N ASN A 126 -0.51 14.83 3.22
CA ASN A 126 -0.25 15.65 2.03
C ASN A 126 0.10 14.80 0.81
N ALA A 127 0.97 13.80 0.95
CA ALA A 127 1.31 12.89 -0.14
C ALA A 127 0.10 12.10 -0.66
N GLN A 128 -0.85 11.77 0.21
CA GLN A 128 -2.08 11.10 -0.19
C GLN A 128 -2.99 12.05 -0.98
N ARG A 129 -3.14 13.31 -0.55
CA ARG A 129 -3.89 14.31 -1.33
C ARG A 129 -3.31 14.46 -2.73
N GLU A 130 -2.00 14.60 -2.84
CA GLU A 130 -1.34 14.81 -4.14
C GLU A 130 -1.53 13.64 -5.09
N VAL A 131 -1.36 12.39 -4.62
CA VAL A 131 -1.62 11.24 -5.50
C VAL A 131 -3.09 11.10 -5.83
N LEU A 132 -4.00 11.31 -4.87
CA LEU A 132 -5.44 11.10 -5.06
C LEU A 132 -6.09 12.16 -5.95
N LYS A 133 -5.59 13.41 -5.99
CA LYS A 133 -6.03 14.45 -6.92
C LYS A 133 -5.89 14.05 -8.39
N SER A 134 -4.87 13.27 -8.71
CA SER A 134 -4.66 12.75 -10.07
C SER A 134 -5.51 11.54 -10.42
N LYS A 135 -6.33 11.05 -9.47
CA LYS A 135 -7.12 9.82 -9.60
C LYS A 135 -8.60 10.11 -9.47
N SER A 136 -9.40 9.13 -9.89
CA SER A 136 -10.85 9.12 -9.77
C SER A 136 -11.33 7.68 -9.61
N ALA A 137 -12.44 7.48 -8.91
CA ALA A 137 -13.06 6.18 -8.71
C ALA A 137 -14.55 6.23 -9.02
N LYS A 138 -15.10 5.22 -9.71
CA LYS A 138 -16.57 5.13 -9.91
C LYS A 138 -17.30 4.88 -8.59
N THR A 139 -16.65 4.17 -7.69
CA THR A 139 -17.16 3.87 -6.34
C THR A 139 -16.03 4.05 -5.35
N ILE A 140 -16.34 4.61 -4.19
CA ILE A 140 -15.44 4.65 -3.04
C ILE A 140 -16.12 3.82 -1.94
N THR A 141 -15.41 2.81 -1.43
CA THR A 141 -15.95 1.89 -0.42
C THR A 141 -15.20 2.09 0.89
N GLN A 142 -15.88 2.59 1.93
CA GLN A 142 -15.36 2.56 3.28
C GLN A 142 -15.42 1.13 3.83
N VAL A 143 -14.34 0.68 4.46
CA VAL A 143 -14.27 -0.63 5.12
C VAL A 143 -14.03 -0.42 6.60
N GLY A 144 -14.90 -0.99 7.42
CA GLY A 144 -14.94 -0.72 8.85
C GLY A 144 -15.51 0.67 9.17
N GLY A 145 -15.03 1.29 10.24
CA GLY A 145 -15.47 2.60 10.72
C GLY A 145 -14.34 3.40 11.37
N GLY A 146 -14.59 4.69 11.66
CA GLY A 146 -13.63 5.57 12.34
C GLY A 146 -12.54 6.15 11.41
N CYS A 147 -12.79 6.16 10.11
CA CYS A 147 -12.00 6.89 9.11
C CYS A 147 -12.85 7.90 8.33
N ASP A 148 -13.99 8.31 8.90
CA ASP A 148 -15.06 9.02 8.20
C ASP A 148 -14.60 10.38 7.65
N ASN A 149 -13.78 11.11 8.40
CA ASN A 149 -13.23 12.40 7.96
C ASN A 149 -12.38 12.24 6.68
N GLY A 150 -11.41 11.31 6.69
CA GLY A 150 -10.59 11.02 5.51
C GLY A 150 -11.39 10.44 4.34
N PHE A 151 -12.37 9.58 4.61
CA PHE A 151 -13.29 9.07 3.58
C PHE A 151 -14.10 10.20 2.93
N ASN A 152 -14.72 11.06 3.74
CA ASN A 152 -15.49 12.20 3.27
C ASN A 152 -14.62 13.20 2.50
N GLU A 153 -13.34 13.36 2.88
CA GLU A 153 -12.37 14.16 2.14
C GLU A 153 -12.18 13.61 0.71
N ILE A 154 -11.98 12.30 0.55
CA ILE A 154 -11.85 11.64 -0.76
C ILE A 154 -13.15 11.76 -1.57
N GLU A 155 -14.31 11.53 -0.95
CA GLU A 155 -15.60 11.67 -1.62
C GLU A 155 -15.80 13.07 -2.19
N LYS A 156 -15.45 14.11 -1.44
CA LYS A 156 -15.57 15.50 -1.90
C LYS A 156 -14.66 15.75 -3.11
N MET A 157 -13.40 15.30 -3.05
CA MET A 157 -12.46 15.44 -4.18
C MET A 157 -13.02 14.85 -5.48
N TYR A 158 -13.76 13.73 -5.42
CA TYR A 158 -14.23 13.05 -6.63
C TYR A 158 -15.63 13.49 -7.08
N LYS A 159 -16.43 14.11 -6.19
CA LYS A 159 -17.68 14.78 -6.55
C LYS A 159 -17.45 16.09 -7.32
N GLU A 160 -16.34 16.78 -7.06
CA GLU A 160 -16.00 18.04 -7.75
C GLU A 160 -15.46 17.85 -9.18
N ILE A 161 -15.12 16.61 -9.57
CA ILE A 161 -14.53 16.26 -10.87
C ILE A 161 -15.57 15.64 -11.85
N ALA A 162 -16.74 15.25 -11.34
CA ALA A 162 -17.82 14.62 -12.10
C ALA A 162 -18.81 15.64 -12.69
#